data_AF-A0A5N6QJW0-F1
#
_entry.id   AF-A0A5N6QJW0-F1
#
_cell.length_a   1.000
_cell.length_b   1.000
_cell.length_c   1.000
_cell.angle_alpha   90.00
_cell.angle_beta   90.00
_cell.angle_gamma   90.00
#
_symmetry.space_group_name_H-M   'P 1'
#
loop_
_entity.id
_entity.type
_entity.pdbx_description
1 polymer ?
#
loop_
_entity_poly.entity_id
_entity_poly.type
_entity_poly.pdbx_seq_one_letter_code
_entity_poly.pdbx_strand_id
1 'polypeptide(L)'
;MKVGGGVVYGGPPGAALPTLLLGNGRARLRCCAYSATPDHMTFIKDVASAQPPQHLGQLMRMLKTRGESFLSPGAKQGLIPLAIPLTKKSSGAVTALLRWPTAPPGMEMPVVEVRKHGVWLLAKNVDQFIHRLLVEEDANNSPESNDELFQASADAGEKLYRKGDYAKSQISNLDVYLLKKVGLFPDVLERKVMRHFEEGDHVSALVTGEFYTKKEHFPGFARPFVFNAEVLLRFLEISNYLLLVIVLIFLPTCLAFILILKGIFLGGISKGWSQA
;
A
#
# COMPACT_ATOMS: atom_id res chain seq x y z
N MET A 1 -70.17 57.63 37.96
CA MET A 1 -71.49 57.36 37.34
C MET A 1 -71.28 56.79 35.94
N LYS A 2 -71.98 55.68 35.61
CA LYS A 2 -72.34 55.11 34.29
C LYS A 2 -71.24 54.96 33.21
N VAL A 3 -70.77 53.75 32.86
CA VAL A 3 -71.41 52.58 32.18
C VAL A 3 -71.25 52.62 30.65
N GLY A 4 -70.71 51.51 30.12
CA GLY A 4 -70.96 50.95 28.78
C GLY A 4 -69.98 51.40 27.69
N GLY A 5 -69.29 50.55 26.94
CA GLY A 5 -69.47 49.13 26.61
C GLY A 5 -69.74 48.98 25.11
N GLY A 6 -68.99 48.14 24.40
CA GLY A 6 -69.38 47.67 23.06
C GLY A 6 -68.26 47.55 22.00
N VAL A 7 -67.83 46.30 21.78
CA VAL A 7 -66.90 45.76 20.77
C VAL A 7 -67.53 45.70 19.37
N VAL A 8 -66.76 45.91 18.28
CA VAL A 8 -66.72 45.03 17.06
C VAL A 8 -65.36 45.18 16.32
N TYR A 9 -64.86 44.03 15.85
CA TYR A 9 -63.59 43.68 15.18
C TYR A 9 -63.33 44.25 13.76
N GLY A 10 -62.04 44.35 13.41
CA GLY A 10 -61.53 44.30 12.02
C GLY A 10 -60.03 44.67 11.91
N GLY A 11 -59.13 43.69 11.70
CA GLY A 11 -57.66 43.87 11.51
C GLY A 11 -57.29 44.65 10.22
N PRO A 12 -56.01 45.04 9.92
CA PRO A 12 -54.76 44.24 9.88
C PRO A 12 -53.52 45.09 10.39
N PRO A 13 -52.20 44.83 10.15
CA PRO A 13 -51.52 43.91 9.23
C PRO A 13 -50.43 43.00 9.83
N GLY A 14 -50.08 42.02 8.99
CA GLY A 14 -49.30 40.82 9.33
C GLY A 14 -47.92 41.08 9.89
N ALA A 15 -47.59 40.29 10.91
CA ALA A 15 -46.24 40.07 11.38
C ALA A 15 -45.43 39.39 10.26
N ALA A 16 -44.48 40.12 9.69
CA ALA A 16 -43.54 39.60 8.72
C ALA A 16 -42.47 38.76 9.44
N LEU A 17 -42.42 37.48 9.10
CA LEU A 17 -41.28 36.59 9.37
C LEU A 17 -40.05 37.13 8.61
N PRO A 18 -38.84 37.12 9.19
CA PRO A 18 -37.64 37.40 8.40
C PRO A 18 -37.42 36.22 7.45
N THR A 19 -37.77 36.43 6.18
CA THR A 19 -37.32 35.60 5.08
C THR A 19 -35.81 35.71 5.00
N LEU A 20 -35.09 34.75 5.60
CA LEU A 20 -33.69 34.52 5.29
C LEU A 20 -33.61 34.14 3.81
N LEU A 21 -33.25 35.13 3.00
CA LEU A 21 -32.88 34.93 1.61
C LEU A 21 -31.80 33.86 1.58
N LEU A 22 -32.17 32.68 1.08
CA LEU A 22 -31.26 31.71 0.49
C LEU A 22 -30.54 32.41 -0.67
N GLY A 23 -29.49 33.13 -0.30
CA GLY A 23 -28.45 33.57 -1.22
C GLY A 23 -27.80 32.31 -1.76
N ASN A 24 -28.31 31.86 -2.90
CA ASN A 24 -27.76 30.77 -3.70
C ASN A 24 -26.44 31.27 -4.30
N GLY A 25 -25.43 31.42 -3.43
CA GLY A 25 -24.06 31.65 -3.80
C GLY A 25 -23.55 30.38 -4.45
N ARG A 26 -23.81 30.24 -5.76
CA ARG A 26 -23.00 29.39 -6.61
C ARG A 26 -21.56 29.85 -6.41
N ALA A 27 -20.85 29.14 -5.52
CA ALA A 27 -19.41 29.20 -5.47
C ALA A 27 -18.93 28.73 -6.84
N ARG A 28 -18.74 29.69 -7.74
CA ARG A 28 -17.91 29.52 -8.92
C ARG A 28 -16.58 29.05 -8.36
N LEU A 29 -16.34 27.74 -8.43
CA LEU A 29 -15.02 27.15 -8.30
C LEU A 29 -14.16 27.88 -9.31
N ARG A 30 -13.49 28.92 -8.82
CA ARG A 30 -12.49 29.66 -9.56
C ARG A 30 -11.39 28.64 -9.73
N CYS A 31 -11.33 28.02 -10.92
CA CYS A 31 -10.18 27.26 -11.36
C CYS A 31 -9.01 28.23 -11.49
N CYS A 32 -8.47 28.64 -10.35
CA CYS A 32 -7.19 29.27 -10.29
C CYS A 32 -6.19 28.15 -10.53
N ALA A 33 -5.32 28.32 -11.53
CA ALA A 33 -4.10 27.55 -11.65
C ALA A 33 -3.20 27.87 -10.44
N TYR A 34 -3.58 27.39 -9.26
CA TYR A 34 -2.79 27.48 -8.05
C TYR A 34 -1.61 26.55 -8.23
N SER A 35 -0.40 27.08 -8.07
CA SER A 35 0.71 26.24 -7.64
C SER A 35 0.22 25.52 -6.38
N ALA A 36 -0.06 24.22 -6.46
CA ALA A 36 -0.70 23.45 -5.39
C ALA A 36 0.26 23.19 -4.20
N THR A 37 1.53 23.55 -4.37
CA THR A 37 2.61 23.24 -3.42
C THR A 37 2.67 24.13 -2.17
N PRO A 38 2.42 25.46 -2.22
CA PRO A 38 2.50 26.32 -1.03
C PRO A 38 1.43 25.95 0.01
N ASP A 39 0.22 25.63 -0.44
CA ASP A 39 -0.89 25.29 0.46
C ASP A 39 -0.60 24.04 1.29
N HIS A 40 0.01 23.01 0.68
CA HIS A 40 0.39 21.78 1.37
C HIS A 40 1.51 22.03 2.39
N MET A 41 2.53 22.82 2.02
CA MET A 41 3.64 23.16 2.91
C MET A 41 3.15 23.89 4.17
N THR A 42 2.32 24.92 3.97
CA THR A 42 1.70 25.70 5.05
C THR A 42 0.80 24.83 5.91
N PHE A 43 -0.03 23.98 5.31
CA PHE A 43 -0.90 23.07 6.06
C PHE A 43 -0.11 22.09 6.94
N ILE A 44 0.97 21.51 6.41
CA ILE A 44 1.80 20.57 7.18
C ILE A 44 2.45 21.28 8.37
N LYS A 45 2.98 22.48 8.14
CA LYS A 45 3.64 23.27 9.18
C LYS A 45 2.66 23.72 10.26
N ASP A 46 1.55 24.35 9.84
CA ASP A 46 0.70 25.11 10.75
C ASP A 46 -0.44 24.25 11.32
N VAL A 47 -1.00 23.34 10.52
CA VAL A 47 -2.13 22.48 10.95
C VAL A 47 -1.64 21.12 11.44
N ALA A 48 -0.74 20.47 10.70
CA ALA A 48 -0.24 19.15 11.09
C ALA A 48 0.86 19.21 12.17
N SER A 49 1.37 20.41 12.46
CA SER A 49 2.46 20.67 13.42
C SER A 49 3.66 19.76 13.17
N ALA A 50 4.04 19.60 11.90
CA ALA A 50 5.12 18.73 11.45
C ALA A 50 6.05 19.48 10.49
N GLN A 51 7.27 18.96 10.31
CA GLN A 51 8.20 19.51 9.35
C GLN A 51 7.80 19.09 7.92
N PRO A 52 7.59 20.04 6.98
CA PRO A 52 7.29 19.71 5.59
C PRO A 52 8.47 18.98 4.91
N PRO A 53 8.21 17.93 4.12
CA PRO A 53 9.27 17.23 3.38
C PRO A 53 9.89 18.15 2.31
N GLN A 54 11.21 18.08 2.17
CA GLN A 54 11.98 18.98 1.29
C GLN A 54 11.50 18.95 -0.17
N HIS A 55 11.33 17.76 -0.75
CA HIS A 55 11.01 17.59 -2.17
C HIS A 55 9.51 17.36 -2.46
N LEU A 56 8.63 17.74 -1.52
CA LEU A 56 7.18 17.53 -1.70
C LEU A 56 6.63 18.26 -2.94
N GLY A 57 7.16 19.45 -3.26
CA GLY A 57 6.74 20.19 -4.46
C GLY A 57 7.06 19.45 -5.77
N GLN A 58 8.23 18.82 -5.84
CA GLN A 58 8.66 17.98 -6.96
C GLN A 58 7.82 16.71 -7.04
N LEU A 59 7.58 16.03 -5.92
CA LEU A 59 6.69 14.86 -5.87
C LEU A 59 5.29 15.19 -6.42
N MET A 60 4.70 16.30 -5.99
CA MET A 60 3.37 16.72 -6.47
C MET A 60 3.35 16.95 -7.99
N ARG A 61 4.41 17.53 -8.57
CA ARG A 61 4.54 17.68 -10.02
C ARG A 61 4.62 16.33 -10.71
N MET A 62 5.45 15.41 -10.20
CA MET A 62 5.59 14.06 -10.76
C MET A 62 4.28 13.27 -10.75
N LEU A 63 3.52 13.32 -9.64
CA LEU A 63 2.21 12.66 -9.54
C LEU A 63 1.21 13.24 -10.53
N LYS A 64 1.25 14.55 -10.77
CA LYS A 64 0.44 15.21 -11.79
C LYS A 64 0.80 14.72 -13.21
N THR A 65 2.09 14.62 -13.52
CA THR A 65 2.57 14.10 -14.82
C THR A 65 2.09 12.66 -15.05
N ARG A 66 1.95 11.86 -13.99
CA ARG A 66 1.34 10.51 -14.05
C ARG A 66 -0.19 10.51 -14.24
N GLY A 67 -0.80 11.67 -14.44
CA GLY A 67 -2.24 11.81 -14.65
C GLY A 67 -3.07 11.77 -13.36
N GLU A 68 -2.46 11.90 -12.17
CA GLU A 68 -3.20 11.96 -10.92
C GLU A 68 -3.81 13.34 -10.69
N SER A 69 -4.99 13.39 -10.09
CA SER A 69 -5.71 14.65 -9.82
C SER A 69 -5.36 15.23 -8.45
N PHE A 70 -5.06 16.52 -8.36
CA PHE A 70 -4.73 17.16 -7.08
C PHE A 70 -5.89 17.17 -6.10
N LEU A 71 -5.57 16.99 -4.82
CA LEU A 71 -6.49 17.18 -3.70
C LEU A 71 -6.01 18.34 -2.82
N SER A 72 -6.94 19.03 -2.18
CA SER A 72 -6.61 19.99 -1.14
C SER A 72 -6.18 19.25 0.12
N PRO A 73 -5.18 19.73 0.88
CA PRO A 73 -4.76 19.07 2.12
C PRO A 73 -5.88 19.01 3.19
N GLY A 74 -6.89 19.87 3.07
CA GLY A 74 -8.09 19.87 3.92
C GLY A 74 -9.20 18.90 3.46
N ALA A 75 -9.07 18.27 2.29
CA ALA A 75 -10.08 17.36 1.72
C ALA A 75 -10.06 15.99 2.42
N LYS A 76 -10.44 15.94 3.70
CA LYS A 76 -10.37 14.75 4.56
C LYS A 76 -11.59 13.83 4.49
N GLN A 77 -12.56 14.12 3.63
CA GLN A 77 -13.80 13.34 3.56
C GLN A 77 -13.50 11.87 3.18
N GLY A 78 -13.84 10.94 4.08
CA GLY A 78 -13.60 9.51 3.88
C GLY A 78 -12.14 9.09 3.99
N LEU A 79 -11.25 9.95 4.51
CA LEU A 79 -9.85 9.64 4.76
C LEU A 79 -9.57 9.48 6.26
N ILE A 80 -8.49 8.77 6.57
CA ILE A 80 -8.00 8.67 7.95
C ILE A 80 -7.56 10.07 8.42
N PRO A 81 -7.90 10.51 9.65
CA PRO A 81 -7.70 11.90 10.09
C PRO A 81 -6.27 12.44 9.97
N LEU A 82 -5.28 11.55 10.06
CA LEU A 82 -3.86 11.84 10.02
C LEU A 82 -3.26 11.79 8.60
N ALA A 83 -4.03 11.36 7.61
CA ALA A 83 -3.62 11.41 6.22
C ALA A 83 -3.82 12.83 5.68
N ILE A 84 -2.79 13.37 5.04
CA ILE A 84 -2.79 14.64 4.34
C ILE A 84 -2.82 14.29 2.84
N PRO A 85 -3.97 14.38 2.17
CA PRO A 85 -4.09 13.96 0.78
C PRO A 85 -3.24 14.85 -0.13
N LEU A 86 -2.63 14.24 -1.16
CA LEU A 86 -1.87 14.92 -2.21
C LEU A 86 -2.60 14.84 -3.54
N THR A 87 -2.90 13.61 -3.96
CA THR A 87 -3.49 13.32 -5.27
C THR A 87 -4.43 12.13 -5.19
N LYS A 88 -5.34 12.05 -6.17
CA LYS A 88 -6.27 10.94 -6.36
C LYS A 88 -6.01 10.25 -7.69
N LYS A 89 -5.86 8.92 -7.63
CA LYS A 89 -5.72 8.03 -8.78
C LYS A 89 -7.06 7.77 -9.45
N SER A 90 -7.03 7.32 -10.70
CA SER A 90 -8.21 6.87 -11.45
C SER A 90 -8.95 5.72 -10.77
N SER A 91 -8.23 4.85 -10.04
CA SER A 91 -8.80 3.77 -9.23
C SER A 91 -9.62 4.24 -8.02
N GLY A 92 -9.59 5.55 -7.72
CA GLY A 92 -10.20 6.13 -6.53
C GLY A 92 -9.32 6.09 -5.28
N ALA A 93 -8.16 5.43 -5.33
CA ALA A 93 -7.18 5.48 -4.26
C ALA A 93 -6.53 6.87 -4.15
N VAL A 94 -6.16 7.25 -2.93
CA VAL A 94 -5.59 8.57 -2.63
C VAL A 94 -4.15 8.44 -2.17
N THR A 95 -3.24 9.09 -2.87
CA THR A 95 -1.84 9.25 -2.43
C THR A 95 -1.81 10.36 -1.38
N ALA A 96 -1.24 10.08 -0.21
CA ALA A 96 -1.22 10.99 0.93
C ALA A 96 0.11 10.92 1.68
N LEU A 97 0.42 11.97 2.46
CA LEU A 97 1.40 11.90 3.53
C LEU A 97 0.71 11.47 4.81
N LEU A 98 1.33 10.58 5.60
CA LEU A 98 0.80 10.19 6.90
C LEU A 98 1.53 10.94 8.02
N ARG A 99 0.79 11.74 8.79
CA ARG A 99 1.33 12.39 9.98
C ARG A 99 1.30 11.42 11.16
N TRP A 100 2.48 11.05 11.67
CA TRP A 100 2.59 10.19 12.85
C TRP A 100 1.95 10.85 14.08
N PRO A 101 1.11 10.14 14.87
CA PRO A 101 0.60 10.65 16.14
C PRO A 101 1.73 11.02 17.11
N THR A 102 2.70 10.11 17.24
CA THR A 102 3.80 10.14 18.21
C THR A 102 5.11 9.81 17.48
N ALA A 103 5.53 10.68 16.56
CA ALA A 103 6.75 10.48 15.78
C ALA A 103 7.99 10.49 16.70
N PRO A 104 8.83 9.45 16.70
CA PRO A 104 10.16 9.55 17.28
C PRO A 104 10.97 10.66 16.58
N PRO A 105 11.92 11.31 17.27
CA PRO A 105 12.82 12.25 16.63
C PRO A 105 13.55 11.61 15.44
N GLY A 106 13.58 12.32 14.30
CA GLY A 106 14.20 11.84 13.06
C GLY A 106 13.33 10.93 12.19
N MET A 107 12.08 10.64 12.58
CA MET A 107 11.16 9.90 11.72
C MET A 107 10.41 10.86 10.78
N GLU A 108 10.68 10.74 9.48
CA GLU A 108 9.99 11.50 8.44
C GLU A 108 8.55 11.00 8.20
N MET A 109 7.73 11.84 7.56
CA MET A 109 6.38 11.48 7.16
C MET A 109 6.40 10.53 5.96
N PRO A 110 5.85 9.30 6.08
CA PRO A 110 5.82 8.37 4.98
C PRO A 110 4.77 8.75 3.94
N VAL A 111 5.04 8.31 2.71
CA VAL A 111 4.08 8.37 1.61
C VAL A 111 3.24 7.11 1.65
N VAL A 112 1.93 7.28 1.65
CA VAL A 112 0.97 6.19 1.77
C VAL A 112 -0.10 6.28 0.69
N GLU A 113 -0.71 5.15 0.40
CA GLU A 113 -1.91 5.03 -0.41
C GLU A 113 -3.09 4.70 0.50
N VAL A 114 -4.06 5.61 0.55
CA VAL A 114 -5.33 5.40 1.25
C VAL A 114 -6.31 4.78 0.27
N ARG A 115 -6.76 3.57 0.59
CA ARG A 115 -7.79 2.83 -0.16
C ARG A 115 -9.09 2.81 0.63
N LYS A 116 -10.15 2.27 0.02
CA LYS A 116 -11.45 2.07 0.69
C LYS A 116 -11.32 1.32 2.03
N HIS A 117 -10.38 0.38 2.12
CA HIS A 117 -10.21 -0.51 3.27
C HIS A 117 -8.77 -0.52 3.81
N GLY A 118 -8.25 0.66 4.17
CA GLY A 118 -6.99 0.77 4.91
C GLY A 118 -5.95 1.63 4.22
N VAL A 119 -4.71 1.54 4.73
CA VAL A 119 -3.58 2.36 4.31
C VAL A 119 -2.40 1.48 3.96
N TRP A 120 -1.87 1.67 2.76
CA TRP A 120 -0.71 0.96 2.25
C TRP A 120 0.50 1.89 2.28
N LEU A 121 1.56 1.46 2.92
CA LEU A 121 2.82 2.19 2.92
C LEU A 121 3.48 2.07 1.54
N LEU A 122 3.70 3.20 0.88
CA LEU A 122 4.39 3.25 -0.42
C LEU A 122 5.89 3.48 -0.26
N ALA A 123 6.29 4.36 0.67
CA ALA A 123 7.67 4.67 0.98
C ALA A 123 7.80 5.31 2.37
N LYS A 124 8.97 5.19 3.00
CA LYS A 124 9.23 5.76 4.34
C LYS A 124 9.31 7.28 4.34
N ASN A 125 9.69 7.87 3.21
CA ASN A 125 9.74 9.31 3.01
C ASN A 125 9.53 9.68 1.53
N VAL A 126 9.45 10.98 1.27
CA VAL A 126 9.21 11.53 -0.08
C VAL A 126 10.38 11.22 -1.02
N ASP A 127 11.62 11.34 -0.55
CA ASP A 127 12.82 11.15 -1.36
C ASP A 127 12.95 9.71 -1.86
N GLN A 128 12.73 8.75 -0.96
CA GLN A 128 12.71 7.33 -1.29
C GLN A 128 11.59 7.02 -2.30
N PHE A 129 10.44 7.68 -2.19
CA PHE A 129 9.36 7.52 -3.15
C PHE A 129 9.73 8.09 -4.52
N ILE A 130 10.25 9.32 -4.59
CA ILE A 130 10.72 9.95 -5.83
C ILE A 130 11.77 9.07 -6.52
N HIS A 131 12.77 8.59 -5.78
CA HIS A 131 13.82 7.73 -6.31
C HIS A 131 13.22 6.44 -6.90
N ARG A 132 12.28 5.80 -6.20
CA ARG A 132 11.54 4.65 -6.74
C ARG A 132 10.81 4.99 -8.03
N LEU A 133 10.08 6.11 -8.08
CA LEU A 133 9.32 6.50 -9.26
C LEU A 133 10.24 6.68 -10.49
N LEU A 134 11.41 7.29 -10.30
CA LEU A 134 12.39 7.52 -11.36
C LEU A 134 13.02 6.22 -11.86
N VAL A 135 13.33 5.29 -10.95
CA VAL A 135 13.89 3.98 -11.31
C VAL A 135 12.86 3.14 -12.07
N GLU A 136 11.60 3.12 -11.61
CA GLU A 136 10.52 2.42 -12.31
C GLU A 136 10.29 3.00 -13.72
N GLU A 137 10.36 4.33 -13.87
CA GLU A 137 10.25 4.98 -15.18
C GLU A 137 11.42 4.60 -16.11
N ASP A 138 12.65 4.63 -15.60
CA ASP A 138 13.85 4.23 -16.37
C ASP A 138 13.85 2.74 -16.70
N ALA A 139 13.29 1.88 -15.85
CA ALA A 139 13.18 0.45 -16.16
C ALA A 139 12.15 0.18 -17.26
N ASN A 140 11.10 0.99 -17.35
CA ASN A 140 10.03 0.82 -18.34
C ASN A 140 10.40 1.33 -19.74
N ASN A 141 11.37 2.26 -19.85
CA ASN A 141 12.07 2.73 -21.06
C ASN A 141 11.34 2.44 -22.40
N SER A 142 10.09 2.90 -22.52
CA SER A 142 9.38 2.84 -23.80
C SER A 142 9.87 4.00 -24.67
N PRO A 143 10.00 3.82 -25.99
CA PRO A 143 10.41 4.91 -26.89
C PRO A 143 9.40 6.08 -26.91
N GLU A 144 8.21 5.87 -26.36
CA GLU A 144 7.14 6.86 -26.18
C GLU A 144 7.09 7.46 -24.76
N SER A 145 7.91 6.97 -23.82
CA SER A 145 8.03 7.55 -22.48
C SER A 145 8.70 8.91 -22.64
N ASN A 146 7.84 9.94 -22.57
CA ASN A 146 8.29 11.31 -22.63
C ASN A 146 9.08 11.61 -21.36
N ASP A 147 10.21 12.31 -21.47
CA ASP A 147 11.10 12.67 -20.35
C ASP A 147 10.43 13.57 -19.29
N GLU A 148 9.13 13.81 -19.41
CA GLU A 148 8.29 14.63 -18.55
C GLU A 148 8.43 14.28 -17.06
N LEU A 149 8.55 13.01 -16.69
CA LEU A 149 8.68 12.62 -15.28
C LEU A 149 10.04 13.02 -14.71
N PHE A 150 11.12 12.87 -15.49
CA PHE A 150 12.46 13.35 -15.15
C PHE A 150 12.53 14.87 -15.12
N GLN A 151 11.84 15.56 -16.04
CA GLN A 151 11.73 17.02 -16.01
C GLN A 151 10.93 17.52 -14.80
N ALA A 152 9.88 16.79 -14.40
CA ALA A 152 9.05 17.13 -13.25
C ALA A 152 9.79 16.98 -11.90
N SER A 153 10.74 16.04 -11.81
CA SER A 153 11.56 15.83 -10.61
C SER A 153 12.65 16.89 -10.44
N ALA A 154 13.04 17.57 -11.52
CA ALA A 154 13.97 18.70 -11.53
C ALA A 154 15.26 18.41 -10.73
N ASP A 155 15.69 19.37 -9.91
CA ASP A 155 16.89 19.29 -9.06
C ASP A 155 16.87 18.12 -8.07
N ALA A 156 15.70 17.79 -7.52
CA ALA A 156 15.53 16.65 -6.63
C ALA A 156 15.82 15.33 -7.36
N GLY A 157 15.38 15.23 -8.61
CA GLY A 157 15.63 14.08 -9.47
C GLY A 157 17.12 13.83 -9.69
N GLU A 158 17.84 14.85 -10.17
CA GLU A 158 19.27 14.74 -10.48
C GLU A 158 20.13 14.34 -9.27
N LYS A 159 19.73 14.77 -8.06
CA LYS A 159 20.40 14.41 -6.81
C LYS A 159 20.09 12.98 -6.37
N LEU A 160 18.85 12.52 -6.55
CA LEU A 160 18.39 11.22 -6.07
C LEU A 160 18.71 10.08 -7.03
N TYR A 161 18.60 10.31 -8.34
CA TYR A 161 18.75 9.28 -9.36
C TYR A 161 19.10 9.87 -10.74
N ARG A 162 20.13 9.33 -11.41
CA ARG A 162 20.44 9.72 -12.80
C ARG A 162 19.86 8.71 -13.77
N LYS A 163 19.22 9.22 -14.83
CA LYS A 163 18.65 8.39 -15.91
C LYS A 163 19.73 7.47 -16.50
N GLY A 164 19.36 6.21 -16.73
CA GLY A 164 20.23 5.15 -17.21
C GLY A 164 21.07 4.45 -16.14
N ASP A 165 21.02 4.86 -14.86
CA ASP A 165 21.79 4.22 -13.80
C ASP A 165 21.31 2.79 -13.51
N TYR A 166 20.02 2.49 -13.72
CA TYR A 166 19.49 1.13 -13.65
C TYR A 166 20.18 0.23 -14.67
N ALA A 167 20.23 0.63 -15.95
CA ALA A 167 20.89 -0.13 -17.00
C ALA A 167 22.40 -0.29 -16.74
N LYS A 168 23.08 0.78 -16.29
CA LYS A 168 24.52 0.74 -15.94
C LYS A 168 24.83 -0.20 -14.78
N SER A 169 23.88 -0.42 -13.88
CA SER A 169 24.07 -1.28 -12.70
C SER A 169 24.21 -2.76 -13.02
N GLN A 170 23.83 -3.19 -14.23
CA GLN A 170 23.80 -4.59 -14.67
C GLN A 170 22.90 -5.51 -13.81
N ILE A 171 22.04 -4.94 -12.95
CA ILE A 171 21.06 -5.70 -12.19
C ILE A 171 19.86 -5.96 -13.12
N SER A 172 19.66 -7.23 -13.49
CA SER A 172 18.56 -7.62 -14.40
C SER A 172 17.17 -7.51 -13.79
N ASN A 173 17.07 -7.51 -12.45
CA ASN A 173 15.81 -7.54 -11.72
C ASN A 173 15.56 -6.22 -10.98
N LEU A 174 14.48 -5.54 -11.36
CA LEU A 174 14.09 -4.25 -10.81
C LEU A 174 13.91 -4.29 -9.29
N ASP A 175 13.24 -5.32 -8.76
CA ASP A 175 13.02 -5.46 -7.32
C ASP A 175 14.35 -5.56 -6.56
N VAL A 176 15.33 -6.27 -7.12
CA VAL A 176 16.67 -6.40 -6.52
C VAL A 176 17.39 -5.05 -6.53
N TYR A 177 17.25 -4.28 -7.61
CA TYR A 177 17.82 -2.94 -7.67
C TYR A 177 17.18 -2.02 -6.62
N LEU A 178 15.85 -1.99 -6.54
CA LEU A 178 15.13 -1.17 -5.57
C LEU A 178 15.58 -1.46 -4.14
N LEU A 179 15.63 -2.74 -3.74
CA LEU A 179 16.03 -3.14 -2.39
C LEU A 179 17.50 -2.81 -2.08
N LYS A 180 18.40 -2.87 -3.08
CA LYS A 180 19.83 -2.61 -2.89
C LYS A 180 20.21 -1.13 -2.96
N LYS A 181 19.57 -0.35 -3.84
CA LYS A 181 19.99 1.02 -4.18
C LYS A 181 19.05 2.10 -3.67
N VAL A 182 17.78 1.78 -3.47
CA VAL A 182 16.76 2.77 -3.09
C VAL A 182 16.34 2.57 -1.63
N GLY A 183 15.90 1.37 -1.26
CA GLY A 183 15.54 1.03 0.11
C GLY A 183 14.47 -0.04 0.19
N LEU A 184 13.97 -0.26 1.40
CA LEU A 184 12.94 -1.27 1.67
C LEU A 184 11.55 -0.75 1.32
N PHE A 185 10.79 -1.57 0.59
CA PHE A 185 9.40 -1.32 0.22
C PHE A 185 8.55 -2.54 0.57
N PRO A 186 7.38 -2.35 1.20
CA PRO A 186 6.48 -3.45 1.56
C PRO A 186 6.13 -4.36 0.38
N ASP A 187 5.66 -3.78 -0.71
CA ASP A 187 5.21 -4.50 -1.89
C ASP A 187 6.35 -5.22 -2.63
N VAL A 188 7.56 -4.64 -2.65
CA VAL A 188 8.74 -5.26 -3.27
C VAL A 188 9.19 -6.49 -2.48
N LEU A 189 9.14 -6.43 -1.15
CA LEU A 189 9.44 -7.59 -0.29
C LEU A 189 8.39 -8.68 -0.45
N GLU A 190 7.11 -8.31 -0.50
CA GLU A 190 6.01 -9.25 -0.75
C GLU A 190 6.18 -9.96 -2.11
N ARG A 191 6.49 -9.22 -3.19
CA ARG A 191 6.81 -9.81 -4.50
C ARG A 191 8.02 -10.74 -4.45
N LYS A 192 9.07 -10.37 -3.72
CA LYS A 192 10.28 -11.20 -3.57
C LYS A 192 9.96 -12.53 -2.87
N VAL A 193 9.13 -12.51 -1.83
CA VAL A 193 8.67 -13.74 -1.15
C VAL A 193 7.88 -14.63 -2.11
N MET A 194 6.94 -14.05 -2.86
CA MET A 194 6.13 -14.81 -3.82
C MET A 194 6.99 -15.44 -4.93
N ARG A 195 7.99 -14.71 -5.44
CA ARG A 195 8.93 -15.26 -6.42
C ARG A 195 9.72 -16.46 -5.87
N HIS A 196 10.19 -16.40 -4.62
CA HIS A 196 10.86 -17.55 -4.00
C HIS A 196 9.94 -18.78 -3.88
N PHE A 197 8.65 -18.58 -3.64
CA PHE A 197 7.67 -19.67 -3.70
C PHE A 197 7.52 -20.23 -5.13
N GLU A 198 7.46 -19.37 -6.15
CA GLU A 198 7.35 -19.78 -7.56
C GLU A 198 8.59 -20.54 -8.03
N GLU A 199 9.78 -20.19 -7.53
CA GLU A 199 11.06 -20.87 -7.79
C GLU A 199 11.22 -22.18 -7.00
N GLY A 200 10.31 -22.49 -6.08
CA GLY A 200 10.39 -23.65 -5.18
C GLY A 200 11.39 -23.49 -4.02
N ASP A 201 11.99 -22.31 -3.86
CA ASP A 201 12.89 -21.98 -2.74
C ASP A 201 12.09 -21.51 -1.53
N HIS A 202 11.45 -22.47 -0.85
CA HIS A 202 10.63 -22.18 0.31
C HIS A 202 11.43 -21.64 1.51
N VAL A 203 12.69 -22.03 1.66
CA VAL A 203 13.55 -21.54 2.75
C VAL A 203 13.80 -20.05 2.57
N SER A 204 14.19 -19.61 1.38
CA SER A 204 14.38 -18.18 1.09
C SER A 204 13.08 -17.39 1.21
N ALA A 205 11.94 -17.98 0.84
CA ALA A 205 10.63 -17.37 1.03
C ALA A 205 10.33 -17.10 2.52
N LEU A 206 10.53 -18.10 3.38
CA LEU A 206 10.31 -17.99 4.83
C LEU A 206 11.28 -17.00 5.48
N VAL A 207 12.57 -17.06 5.14
CA VAL A 207 13.59 -16.14 5.66
C VAL A 207 13.28 -14.70 5.25
N THR A 208 12.84 -14.49 4.00
CA THR A 208 12.45 -13.15 3.53
C THR A 208 11.18 -12.67 4.23
N GLY A 209 10.20 -13.55 4.47
CA GLY A 209 8.99 -13.26 5.25
C GLY A 209 9.30 -12.83 6.68
N GLU A 210 10.17 -13.56 7.38
CA GLU A 210 10.61 -13.20 8.73
C GLU A 210 11.36 -11.87 8.72
N PHE A 211 12.30 -11.69 7.77
CA PHE A 211 13.01 -10.42 7.59
C PHE A 211 12.05 -9.24 7.43
N TYR A 212 10.98 -9.41 6.66
CA TYR A 212 9.97 -8.37 6.45
C TYR A 212 9.29 -7.92 7.76
N THR A 213 9.12 -8.81 8.75
CA THR A 213 8.49 -8.50 10.04
C THR A 213 9.35 -7.72 11.03
N LYS A 214 10.64 -7.50 10.73
CA LYS A 214 11.52 -6.76 11.65
C LYS A 214 10.96 -5.37 11.93
N LYS A 215 10.79 -5.07 13.23
CA LYS A 215 10.16 -3.83 13.74
C LYS A 215 10.78 -2.55 13.18
N GLU A 216 12.08 -2.60 12.88
CA GLU A 216 12.87 -1.49 12.37
C GLU A 216 12.52 -1.13 10.92
N HIS A 217 11.98 -2.08 10.15
CA HIS A 217 11.77 -1.89 8.73
C HIS A 217 10.55 -1.02 8.46
N PHE A 218 9.42 -1.32 9.09
CA PHE A 218 8.16 -0.60 8.85
C PHE A 218 7.44 -0.32 10.17
N PRO A 219 7.97 0.60 11.01
CA PRO A 219 7.39 0.91 12.30
C PRO A 219 5.96 1.43 12.14
N GLY A 220 5.04 0.97 12.98
CA GLY A 220 3.63 1.41 12.97
C GLY A 220 2.76 0.77 11.89
N PHE A 221 3.30 -0.09 11.02
CA PHE A 221 2.53 -0.80 10.00
C PHE A 221 2.42 -2.28 10.34
N ALA A 222 1.18 -2.80 10.37
CA ALA A 222 0.90 -4.20 10.69
C ALA A 222 0.96 -5.15 9.47
N ARG A 223 0.93 -4.61 8.24
CA ARG A 223 0.95 -5.40 7.00
C ARG A 223 2.06 -6.45 6.94
N PRO A 224 3.31 -6.19 7.37
CA PRO A 224 4.35 -7.22 7.37
C PRO A 224 4.00 -8.46 8.18
N PHE A 225 3.36 -8.28 9.34
CA PHE A 225 2.95 -9.40 10.21
C PHE A 225 1.79 -10.19 9.60
N VAL A 226 0.82 -9.50 9.02
CA VAL A 226 -0.32 -10.14 8.33
C VAL A 226 0.19 -10.96 7.15
N PHE A 227 1.05 -10.38 6.31
CA PHE A 227 1.61 -11.09 5.17
C PHE A 227 2.49 -12.27 5.58
N ASN A 228 3.32 -12.13 6.63
CA ASN A 228 4.13 -13.24 7.10
C ASN A 228 3.26 -14.40 7.65
N ALA A 229 2.14 -14.09 8.30
CA ALA A 229 1.17 -15.12 8.69
C ALA A 229 0.57 -15.83 7.45
N GLU A 230 0.21 -15.10 6.39
CA GLU A 230 -0.24 -15.66 5.12
C GLU A 230 0.82 -16.59 4.48
N VAL A 231 2.09 -16.19 4.54
CA VAL A 231 3.24 -16.97 4.05
C VAL A 231 3.41 -18.27 4.83
N LEU A 232 3.33 -18.22 6.15
CA LEU A 232 3.42 -19.40 7.02
C LEU A 232 2.25 -20.37 6.77
N LEU A 233 1.03 -19.85 6.61
CA LEU A 233 -0.14 -20.65 6.26
C LEU A 233 0.04 -21.36 4.91
N ARG A 234 0.49 -20.64 3.88
CA ARG A 234 0.76 -21.21 2.55
C ARG A 234 1.81 -22.32 2.62
N PHE A 235 2.87 -22.14 3.40
CA PHE A 235 3.88 -23.19 3.57
C PHE A 235 3.33 -24.45 4.23
N LEU A 236 2.49 -24.30 5.27
CA LEU A 236 1.84 -25.43 5.94
C LEU A 236 0.89 -26.20 5.01
N GLU A 237 0.14 -25.49 4.17
CA GLU A 237 -0.71 -26.13 3.16
C GLU A 237 0.13 -27.01 2.21
N ILE A 238 1.21 -26.47 1.65
CA ILE A 238 2.12 -27.22 0.75
C ILE A 238 2.70 -28.44 1.47
N SER A 239 3.19 -28.28 2.71
CA SER A 239 3.76 -29.37 3.49
C SER A 239 2.74 -30.48 3.79
N ASN A 240 1.49 -30.11 4.08
CA ASN A 240 0.42 -31.07 4.33
C ASN A 240 0.04 -31.84 3.07
N TYR A 241 -0.02 -31.18 1.91
CA TYR A 241 -0.22 -31.85 0.62
C TYR A 241 0.92 -32.82 0.31
N LEU A 242 2.17 -32.42 0.53
CA LEU A 242 3.31 -33.30 0.31
C LEU A 242 3.27 -34.53 1.23
N LEU A 243 2.93 -34.34 2.51
CA LEU A 243 2.77 -35.45 3.45
C LEU A 243 1.63 -36.39 3.02
N LEU A 244 0.49 -35.85 2.59
CA LEU A 244 -0.63 -36.62 2.08
C LEU A 244 -0.23 -37.45 0.85
N VAL A 245 0.49 -36.85 -0.10
CA VAL A 245 0.97 -37.53 -1.31
C VAL A 245 1.97 -38.63 -0.96
N ILE A 246 2.92 -38.37 -0.06
CA ILE A 246 3.86 -39.39 0.43
C ILE A 246 3.09 -40.56 1.06
N VAL A 247 2.12 -40.29 1.94
CA VAL A 247 1.30 -41.34 2.54
C VAL A 247 0.52 -42.10 1.47
N LEU A 248 -0.15 -41.42 0.54
CA LEU A 248 -0.96 -42.09 -0.49
C LEU A 248 -0.13 -42.91 -1.48
N ILE A 249 1.11 -42.51 -1.79
CA ILE A 249 1.98 -43.23 -2.72
C ILE A 249 2.72 -44.37 -2.01
N PHE A 250 3.29 -44.11 -0.83
CA PHE A 250 4.18 -45.06 -0.18
C PHE A 250 3.47 -46.03 0.76
N LEU A 251 2.30 -45.67 1.32
CA LEU A 251 1.54 -46.57 2.19
C LEU A 251 1.05 -47.82 1.44
N PRO A 252 0.49 -47.75 0.22
CA PRO A 252 0.08 -48.93 -0.53
C PRO A 252 1.27 -49.80 -0.97
N THR A 253 2.38 -49.20 -1.38
CA THR A 253 3.58 -49.95 -1.78
C THR A 253 4.23 -50.66 -0.59
N CYS A 254 4.28 -50.01 0.58
CA CYS A 254 4.75 -50.65 1.81
C CYS A 254 3.80 -51.77 2.27
N LEU A 255 2.48 -51.56 2.18
CA LEU A 255 1.49 -52.58 2.55
C LEU A 255 1.55 -53.79 1.60
N ALA A 256 1.69 -53.57 0.30
CA ALA A 256 1.87 -54.63 -0.70
C ALA A 256 3.16 -55.43 -0.44
N PHE A 257 4.27 -54.75 -0.13
CA PHE A 257 5.54 -55.41 0.19
C PHE A 257 5.46 -56.26 1.47
N ILE A 258 4.77 -55.77 2.50
CA ILE A 258 4.52 -56.52 3.75
C ILE A 258 3.64 -57.74 3.50
N LEU A 259 2.61 -57.63 2.66
CA LEU A 259 1.74 -58.75 2.28
C LEU A 259 2.48 -59.80 1.45
N ILE A 260 3.35 -59.39 0.53
CA ILE A 260 4.22 -60.29 -0.24
C ILE A 260 5.17 -61.06 0.70
N LEU A 261 5.82 -60.36 1.64
CA LEU A 261 6.70 -61.00 2.64
C LEU A 261 5.93 -61.99 3.52
N LYS A 262 4.72 -61.66 3.97
CA LYS A 262 3.85 -62.59 4.73
C LYS A 262 3.44 -63.81 3.88
N GLY A 263 3.12 -63.62 2.60
CA GLY A 263 2.76 -64.71 1.69
C GLY A 263 3.92 -65.67 1.43
N ILE A 264 5.15 -65.15 1.30
CA ILE A 264 6.38 -65.96 1.16
C ILE A 264 6.66 -66.74 2.46
N PHE A 265 6.49 -66.10 3.63
CA PHE A 265 6.75 -66.74 4.92
C PHE A 265 5.72 -67.84 5.27
N LEU A 266 4.44 -67.64 4.93
CA LEU A 266 3.39 -68.64 5.14
C LEU A 266 3.40 -69.76 4.08
N GLY A 267 3.79 -69.47 2.84
CA GLY A 267 3.93 -70.47 1.78
C GLY A 267 5.13 -71.42 1.95
N GLY A 268 6.18 -70.98 2.64
CA GLY A 268 7.35 -71.81 2.96
C GLY A 268 7.11 -72.85 4.05
N ILE A 269 6.15 -72.63 4.95
CA ILE A 269 5.88 -73.54 6.08
C ILE A 269 4.98 -74.71 5.68
N SER A 270 4.22 -74.60 4.58
CA SER A 270 3.29 -75.65 4.12
C SER A 270 3.96 -76.82 3.37
N LYS A 271 5.22 -76.71 2.94
CA LYS A 271 5.88 -77.77 2.14
C LYS A 271 6.82 -78.69 2.93
N GLY A 272 6.92 -78.54 4.25
CA GLY A 272 7.83 -79.32 5.10
C GLY A 272 7.20 -80.49 5.86
N TRP A 273 5.88 -80.71 5.80
CA TRP A 273 5.17 -81.66 6.67
C TRP A 273 4.36 -82.69 5.86
N SER A 274 4.98 -83.34 4.86
CA SER A 274 4.36 -84.48 4.17
C SER A 274 5.34 -85.61 3.84
N GLN A 275 6.45 -85.73 4.57
CA GLN A 275 7.26 -86.95 4.61
C GLN A 275 7.82 -87.16 6.01
N ALA A 276 7.03 -87.84 6.86
CA ALA A 276 7.48 -88.59 8.02
C ALA A 276 6.48 -89.71 8.26
#